data_AF-A0A535ICD3-F1
#
_entry.id   AF-A0A535ICD3-F1
#
_cell.length_a   1.000
_cell.length_b   1.000
_cell.length_c   1.000
_cell.angle_alpha   90.00
_cell.angle_beta   90.00
_cell.angle_gamma   90.00
#
_symmetry.space_group_name_H-M   'P 1'
#
loop_
_entity.id
_entity.type
_entity.pdbx_description
1 polymer ?
#
loop_
_entity_poly.entity_id
_entity_poly.type
_entity_poly.pdbx_seq_one_letter_code
_entity_poly.pdbx_strand_id
1 'polypeptide(L)'
;MIRALLVCWMLLLLGGWLGVRASPQTLGAPVLKWQNGGCRSTWCRSGWYASPAVADLDGDGKPEIIWTDYRIVVLNGADGSDKWIVANPGGGRAWPGVALADINHDGKPDIISGHSDGWVSVYQANGTPLAGWPRQVTPGSEIRSLAVGDVDGVRDAQRQPVVLAGCRRQHARRLAAADRLE
;
A
#
# COMPACT_ATOMS: atom_id res chain seq x y z
N MET A 1 8.33 -70.06 33.72
CA MET A 1 9.41 -69.37 33.01
C MET A 1 8.97 -67.93 32.77
N ILE A 2 9.73 -66.96 33.32
CA ILE A 2 9.78 -65.50 32.97
C ILE A 2 8.51 -64.68 33.30
N ARG A 3 8.48 -63.54 34.02
CA ARG A 3 9.39 -62.69 34.83
C ARG A 3 8.44 -61.70 35.56
N ALA A 4 8.52 -61.57 36.89
CA ALA A 4 9.14 -60.47 37.66
C ALA A 4 8.21 -59.30 38.05
N LEU A 5 8.11 -59.10 39.37
CA LEU A 5 7.45 -58.03 40.12
C LEU A 5 8.15 -56.67 39.98
N LEU A 6 7.37 -55.60 40.27
CA LEU A 6 7.69 -54.24 40.76
C LEU A 6 9.11 -53.67 40.60
N VAL A 7 9.21 -52.38 40.21
CA VAL A 7 9.78 -51.30 41.05
C VAL A 7 9.55 -49.93 40.40
N CYS A 8 9.06 -49.02 41.25
CA CYS A 8 8.91 -47.58 41.10
C CYS A 8 10.21 -46.86 40.71
N TRP A 9 10.16 -45.91 39.77
CA TRP A 9 10.95 -44.66 39.83
C TRP A 9 10.14 -43.52 39.22
N MET A 10 9.64 -42.63 40.08
CA MET A 10 9.27 -41.26 39.74
C MET A 10 10.52 -40.54 39.22
N LEU A 11 10.44 -39.98 38.01
CA LEU A 11 11.32 -38.89 37.59
C LEU A 11 10.43 -37.76 37.07
N LEU A 12 10.10 -36.88 38.00
CA LEU A 12 9.62 -35.52 37.77
C LEU A 12 10.68 -34.78 36.95
N LEU A 13 10.52 -34.74 35.62
CA LEU A 13 11.18 -33.73 34.81
C LEU A 13 10.34 -32.46 34.91
N LEU A 14 10.69 -31.63 35.88
CA LEU A 14 10.33 -30.21 35.98
C LEU A 14 10.97 -29.47 34.79
N GLY A 15 10.48 -29.72 33.58
CA GLY A 15 10.72 -28.88 32.42
C GLY A 15 9.90 -27.62 32.58
N GLY A 16 10.43 -26.65 33.33
CA GLY A 16 9.84 -25.34 33.48
C GLY A 16 9.58 -24.74 32.10
N TRP A 17 8.30 -24.72 31.72
CA TRP A 17 7.81 -23.80 30.71
C TRP A 17 8.04 -22.40 31.26
N LEU A 18 9.22 -21.83 30.98
CA LEU A 18 9.41 -20.39 30.98
C LEU A 18 8.64 -19.85 29.77
N GLY A 19 7.31 -19.95 29.85
CA GLY A 19 6.43 -19.18 29.00
C GLY A 19 6.73 -17.74 29.31
N VAL A 20 7.40 -17.06 28.38
CA VAL A 20 7.44 -15.59 28.36
C VAL A 20 5.99 -15.15 28.23
N ARG A 21 5.32 -14.93 29.36
CA ARG A 21 4.05 -14.22 29.37
C ARG A 21 4.37 -12.80 28.97
N ALA A 22 4.11 -12.45 27.72
CA ALA A 22 3.98 -11.07 27.33
C ALA A 22 2.91 -10.47 28.25
N SER A 23 3.30 -9.51 29.10
CA SER A 23 2.35 -8.74 29.88
C SER A 23 1.37 -8.08 28.90
N PRO A 24 0.05 -8.14 29.12
CA PRO A 24 -0.89 -7.42 28.28
C PRO A 24 -0.51 -5.94 28.34
N GLN A 25 0.00 -5.40 27.24
CA GLN A 25 0.27 -3.98 27.15
C GLN A 25 -1.09 -3.28 27.18
N THR A 26 -1.36 -2.56 28.26
CA THR A 26 -2.50 -1.65 28.33
C THR A 26 -2.26 -0.58 27.26
N LEU A 27 -3.05 -0.62 26.19
CA LEU A 27 -2.99 0.41 25.16
C LEU A 27 -3.29 1.76 25.83
N GLY A 28 -2.38 2.72 25.67
CA GLY A 28 -2.60 4.08 26.12
C GLY A 28 -3.77 4.73 25.38
N ALA A 29 -4.33 5.80 25.95
CA ALA A 29 -5.30 6.62 25.24
C ALA A 29 -4.70 7.14 23.92
N PRO A 30 -5.51 7.28 22.86
CA PRO A 30 -5.03 7.84 21.60
C PRO A 30 -4.51 9.27 21.80
N VAL A 31 -3.39 9.59 21.17
CA VAL A 31 -2.77 10.92 21.22
C VAL A 31 -2.69 11.50 19.82
N LEU A 32 -3.16 12.74 19.65
CA LEU A 32 -2.94 13.51 18.43
C LEU A 32 -1.46 13.94 18.38
N LYS A 33 -0.69 13.40 17.44
CA LYS A 33 0.73 13.77 17.27
C LYS A 33 0.90 15.07 16.48
N TRP A 34 0.17 15.21 15.38
CA TRP A 34 0.18 16.37 14.49
C TRP A 34 -1.06 16.34 13.59
N GLN A 35 -1.31 17.44 12.87
CA GLN A 35 -2.42 17.58 11.93
C GLN A 35 -2.02 18.48 10.74
N ASN A 36 -2.71 18.35 9.61
CA ASN A 36 -2.53 19.17 8.40
C ASN A 36 -1.15 19.05 7.70
N GLY A 37 -0.41 17.96 7.89
CA GLY A 37 0.84 17.72 7.16
C GLY A 37 0.62 17.71 5.64
N GLY A 38 1.51 18.36 4.88
CA GLY A 38 1.38 18.54 3.42
C GLY A 38 0.21 19.40 2.94
N CYS A 39 -0.59 19.94 3.88
CA CYS A 39 -1.82 20.67 3.63
C CYS A 39 -1.59 22.19 3.65
N ARG A 40 -0.96 22.70 2.59
CA ARG A 40 -0.42 24.08 2.55
C ARG A 40 -1.32 25.10 1.83
N SER A 41 -2.47 24.68 1.29
CA SER A 41 -3.41 25.57 0.60
C SER A 41 -4.85 25.32 1.05
N THR A 42 -5.73 26.32 0.85
CA THR A 42 -7.16 26.22 1.18
C THR A 42 -7.89 25.09 0.44
N TRP A 43 -7.35 24.64 -0.70
CA TRP A 43 -7.89 23.53 -1.49
C TRP A 43 -7.54 22.14 -0.96
N CYS A 44 -6.62 22.05 0.01
CA CYS A 44 -6.27 20.78 0.65
C CYS A 44 -7.43 20.18 1.49
N ARG A 45 -8.51 20.95 1.73
CA ARG A 45 -9.77 20.42 2.28
C ARG A 45 -10.40 19.31 1.42
N SER A 46 -9.86 19.05 0.23
CA SER A 46 -10.26 17.92 -0.63
C SER A 46 -9.46 16.63 -0.42
N GLY A 47 -8.65 16.50 0.65
CA GLY A 47 -8.02 15.23 1.05
C GLY A 47 -9.02 14.10 1.41
N TRP A 48 -10.32 14.30 1.16
CA TRP A 48 -11.42 13.36 1.36
C TRP A 48 -11.45 12.20 0.37
N TYR A 49 -10.75 12.32 -0.76
CA TYR A 49 -10.97 11.36 -1.84
C TYR A 49 -10.30 10.01 -1.56
N ALA A 50 -9.12 9.99 -0.94
CA ALA A 50 -8.31 8.78 -0.76
C ALA A 50 -7.94 8.58 0.72
N SER A 51 -8.07 7.34 1.21
CA SER A 51 -7.54 6.98 2.54
C SER A 51 -6.01 7.03 2.54
N PRO A 52 -5.38 7.56 3.62
CA PRO A 52 -3.94 7.54 3.76
C PRO A 52 -3.42 6.10 3.97
N ALA A 53 -2.15 5.90 3.65
CA ALA A 53 -1.38 4.71 3.99
C ALA A 53 -0.25 5.06 4.97
N VAL A 54 0.19 4.06 5.75
CA VAL A 54 1.29 4.18 6.70
C VAL A 54 2.26 3.04 6.44
N ALA A 55 3.51 3.37 6.17
CA ALA A 55 4.56 2.38 5.93
C ALA A 55 5.95 3.01 6.13
N ASP A 56 6.92 2.21 6.55
CA ASP A 56 8.34 2.55 6.45
C ASP A 56 8.75 2.46 4.99
N LEU A 57 8.83 3.60 4.30
CA LEU A 57 9.13 3.61 2.86
C LEU A 57 10.62 3.49 2.59
N ASP A 58 11.47 4.05 3.44
CA ASP A 58 12.91 4.11 3.18
C ASP A 58 13.75 3.10 3.96
N GLY A 59 13.15 2.35 4.88
CA GLY A 59 13.77 1.28 5.65
C GLY A 59 14.50 1.77 6.90
N ASP A 60 14.20 2.99 7.39
CA ASP A 60 14.86 3.56 8.55
C ASP A 60 14.22 3.16 9.89
N GLY A 61 13.16 2.35 9.85
CA GLY A 61 12.39 1.89 11.01
C GLY A 61 11.36 2.90 11.52
N LYS A 62 11.18 4.04 10.86
CA LYS A 62 10.16 5.05 11.16
C LYS A 62 9.16 5.09 10.01
N PRO A 63 7.85 4.93 10.29
CA PRO A 63 6.87 4.98 9.22
C PRO A 63 6.65 6.40 8.69
N GLU A 64 6.46 6.50 7.39
CA GLU A 64 5.88 7.63 6.70
C GLU A 64 4.34 7.56 6.66
N ILE A 65 3.73 8.72 6.43
CA ILE A 65 2.32 8.83 6.05
C ILE A 65 2.24 9.23 4.58
N ILE A 66 1.49 8.46 3.81
CA ILE A 66 1.26 8.67 2.38
C ILE A 66 -0.20 8.98 2.17
N TRP A 67 -0.51 10.03 1.43
CA TRP A 67 -1.88 10.32 1.03
C TRP A 67 -1.89 11.07 -0.29
N THR A 68 -3.06 11.14 -0.92
CA THR A 68 -3.20 11.71 -2.25
C THR A 68 -4.36 12.70 -2.33
N ASP A 69 -4.13 13.76 -3.10
CA ASP A 69 -5.15 14.71 -3.54
C ASP A 69 -5.01 14.91 -5.07
N TYR A 70 -4.72 16.12 -5.53
CA TYR A 70 -4.19 16.39 -6.87
C TYR A 70 -2.68 16.14 -6.96
N ARG A 71 -2.10 15.67 -5.86
CA ARG A 71 -0.70 15.38 -5.64
C ARG A 71 -0.58 14.05 -4.91
N ILE A 72 0.60 13.46 -4.95
CA ILE A 72 1.04 12.45 -4.00
C ILE A 72 1.84 13.16 -2.92
N VAL A 73 1.47 12.96 -1.67
CA VAL A 73 2.10 13.58 -0.50
C VAL A 73 2.68 12.49 0.39
N VAL A 74 3.97 12.62 0.69
CA VAL A 74 4.66 11.75 1.64
C VAL A 74 5.21 12.61 2.77
N LEU A 75 4.90 12.21 3.99
CA LEU A 75 5.25 12.92 5.22
C LEU A 75 6.02 12.00 6.16
N ASN A 76 6.94 12.58 6.93
CA ASN A 76 7.53 11.89 8.07
C ASN A 76 6.45 11.65 9.13
N GLY A 77 6.20 10.40 9.53
CA GLY A 77 5.13 10.08 10.48
C GLY A 77 5.38 10.59 11.89
N ALA A 78 6.65 10.90 12.22
CA ALA A 78 7.03 11.42 13.54
C ALA A 78 6.44 12.82 13.82
N ASP A 79 6.51 13.72 12.83
CA ASP A 79 6.23 15.16 13.01
C ASP A 79 5.32 15.77 11.93
N GLY A 80 4.97 15.00 10.88
CA GLY A 80 4.12 15.46 9.79
C GLY A 80 4.81 16.41 8.80
N SER A 81 6.14 16.54 8.88
CA SER A 81 6.93 17.32 7.92
C SER A 81 6.94 16.64 6.55
N ASP A 82 6.97 17.45 5.49
CA ASP A 82 7.02 16.93 4.12
C ASP A 82 8.34 16.18 3.89
N LYS A 83 8.24 14.92 3.46
CA LYS A 83 9.37 14.16 2.94
C LYS A 83 9.54 14.50 1.46
N TRP A 84 8.45 14.39 0.69
CA TRP A 84 8.36 14.88 -0.67
C TRP A 84 6.90 14.99 -1.13
N ILE A 85 6.67 15.82 -2.15
CA ILE A 85 5.36 16.04 -2.76
C ILE A 85 5.54 16.14 -4.28
N VAL A 86 4.69 15.46 -5.03
CA VAL A 86 4.67 15.51 -6.49
C VAL A 86 3.25 15.69 -7.01
N ALA A 87 3.07 16.45 -8.10
CA ALA A 87 1.77 16.60 -8.74
C ALA A 87 1.34 15.30 -9.44
N ASN A 88 0.04 15.01 -9.43
CA ASN A 88 -0.50 13.89 -10.18
C ASN A 88 -0.35 14.12 -11.69
N PRO A 89 -0.16 13.06 -12.50
CA PRO A 89 -0.17 13.18 -13.95
C PRO A 89 -1.48 13.80 -14.44
N GLY A 90 -1.37 14.71 -15.42
CA GLY A 90 -2.50 15.45 -15.98
C GLY A 90 -3.21 16.39 -14.99
N GLY A 91 -2.67 16.58 -13.78
CA GLY A 91 -3.33 17.36 -12.73
C GLY A 91 -4.63 16.74 -12.22
N GLY A 92 -4.83 15.42 -12.44
CA GLY A 92 -6.05 14.71 -12.05
C GLY A 92 -6.17 14.49 -10.56
N ARG A 93 -7.40 14.33 -10.05
CA ARG A 93 -7.67 13.96 -8.65
C ARG A 93 -7.37 12.49 -8.44
N ALA A 94 -6.79 12.13 -7.30
CA ALA A 94 -6.77 10.76 -6.83
C ALA A 94 -8.07 10.43 -6.08
N TRP A 95 -8.67 9.28 -6.36
CA TRP A 95 -9.88 8.77 -5.70
C TRP A 95 -9.69 7.48 -4.90
N PRO A 96 -8.93 6.47 -5.35
CA PRO A 96 -8.68 5.31 -4.51
C PRO A 96 -7.68 5.67 -3.41
N GLY A 97 -7.71 4.91 -2.31
CA GLY A 97 -6.59 4.88 -1.37
C GLY A 97 -5.28 4.48 -2.06
N VAL A 98 -4.17 4.77 -1.40
CA VAL A 98 -2.83 4.41 -1.88
C VAL A 98 -2.59 2.93 -1.65
N ALA A 99 -2.07 2.23 -2.65
CA ALA A 99 -1.56 0.88 -2.51
C ALA A 99 -0.03 0.90 -2.44
N LEU A 100 0.55 -0.03 -1.69
CA LEU A 100 1.99 -0.14 -1.48
C LEU A 100 2.45 -1.56 -1.82
N ALA A 101 3.52 -1.67 -2.60
CA ALA A 101 4.15 -2.96 -2.92
C ALA A 101 5.57 -2.74 -3.45
N ASP A 102 6.48 -3.68 -3.19
CA ASP A 102 7.82 -3.69 -3.78
C ASP A 102 7.76 -4.21 -5.23
N ILE A 103 7.54 -3.30 -6.19
CA ILE A 103 7.34 -3.63 -7.61
C ILE A 103 8.68 -3.81 -8.32
N ASN A 104 9.71 -3.09 -7.91
CA ASN A 104 11.03 -3.14 -8.53
C ASN A 104 12.03 -4.10 -7.84
N HIS A 105 11.66 -4.69 -6.71
CA HIS A 105 12.47 -5.63 -5.92
C HIS A 105 13.73 -5.03 -5.31
N ASP A 106 13.68 -3.75 -4.98
CA ASP A 106 14.74 -3.10 -4.22
C ASP A 106 14.59 -3.28 -2.70
N GLY A 107 13.52 -3.94 -2.26
CA GLY A 107 13.23 -4.22 -0.87
C GLY A 107 12.51 -3.08 -0.15
N LYS A 108 12.11 -2.03 -0.86
CA LYS A 108 11.32 -0.92 -0.35
C LYS A 108 9.94 -0.90 -1.02
N PRO A 109 8.88 -0.50 -0.32
CA PRO A 109 7.58 -0.36 -0.94
C PRO A 109 7.56 0.80 -1.94
N ASP A 110 7.14 0.51 -3.17
CA ASP A 110 6.70 1.52 -4.13
C ASP A 110 5.27 1.98 -3.80
N ILE A 111 4.95 3.19 -4.22
CA ILE A 111 3.66 3.88 -4.03
C ILE A 111 2.86 3.82 -5.32
N ILE A 112 1.69 3.18 -5.26
CA ILE A 112 0.78 3.03 -6.38
C ILE A 112 -0.46 3.90 -6.13
N SER A 113 -0.76 4.78 -7.07
CA SER A 113 -1.90 5.69 -6.99
C SER A 113 -2.67 5.76 -8.31
N GLY A 114 -3.97 5.99 -8.20
CA GLY A 114 -4.90 6.03 -9.33
C GLY A 114 -5.58 7.38 -9.36
N HIS A 115 -5.73 7.95 -10.57
CA HIS A 115 -6.17 9.32 -10.75
C HIS A 115 -7.32 9.40 -11.76
N SER A 116 -7.94 10.59 -11.84
CA SER A 116 -8.86 10.96 -12.91
C SER A 116 -8.23 10.73 -14.28
N ASP A 117 -9.09 10.54 -15.28
CA ASP A 117 -8.70 10.24 -16.66
C ASP A 117 -7.95 8.90 -16.84
N GLY A 118 -8.07 8.00 -15.87
CA GLY A 118 -7.57 6.64 -15.94
C GLY A 118 -6.06 6.49 -15.78
N TRP A 119 -5.41 7.51 -15.23
CA TRP A 119 -3.98 7.45 -14.92
C TRP A 119 -3.71 6.59 -13.70
N VAL A 120 -2.68 5.76 -13.79
CA VAL A 120 -2.05 5.09 -12.65
C VAL A 120 -0.59 5.54 -12.60
N SER A 121 -0.12 5.85 -11.40
CA SER A 121 1.27 6.22 -11.14
C SER A 121 1.91 5.22 -10.19
N VAL A 122 3.20 4.96 -10.40
CA VAL A 122 4.04 4.17 -9.50
C VAL A 122 5.29 4.99 -9.20
N TYR A 123 5.54 5.25 -7.92
CA TYR A 123 6.66 6.02 -7.44
C TYR A 123 7.47 5.22 -6.42
N GLN A 124 8.79 5.27 -6.53
CA GLN A 124 9.71 4.72 -5.53
C GLN A 124 9.61 5.51 -4.22
N ALA A 125 10.12 4.92 -3.14
CA ALA A 125 10.18 5.54 -1.82
C ALA A 125 10.82 6.95 -1.79
N ASN A 126 11.76 7.23 -2.70
CA ASN A 126 12.46 8.52 -2.82
C ASN A 126 11.71 9.55 -3.69
N GLY A 127 10.53 9.22 -4.22
CA GLY A 127 9.73 10.11 -5.06
C GLY A 127 10.10 10.12 -6.54
N THR A 128 10.97 9.22 -7.02
CA THR A 128 11.19 9.02 -8.46
C THR A 128 10.09 8.14 -9.06
N PRO A 129 9.60 8.42 -10.27
CA PRO A 129 8.66 7.52 -10.94
C PRO A 129 9.37 6.23 -11.35
N LEU A 130 8.68 5.10 -11.18
CA LEU A 130 9.20 3.83 -11.67
C LEU A 130 9.23 3.81 -13.21
N ALA A 131 10.22 3.15 -13.80
CA ALA A 131 10.38 3.10 -15.24
C ALA A 131 9.10 2.65 -15.96
N GLY A 132 8.68 3.42 -16.96
CA GLY A 132 7.45 3.17 -17.71
C GLY A 132 6.17 3.64 -17.03
N TRP A 133 6.23 4.31 -15.87
CA TRP A 133 5.11 4.96 -15.20
C TRP A 133 5.31 6.49 -15.12
N PRO A 134 4.24 7.30 -15.00
CA PRO A 134 2.82 6.92 -14.96
C PRO A 134 2.27 6.43 -16.31
N ARG A 135 1.12 5.74 -16.30
CA ARG A 135 0.43 5.25 -17.50
C ARG A 135 -1.05 5.58 -17.45
N GLN A 136 -1.60 5.92 -18.61
CA GLN A 136 -3.04 6.08 -18.78
C GLN A 136 -3.66 4.76 -19.20
N VAL A 137 -4.17 4.01 -18.22
CA VAL A 137 -4.68 2.65 -18.44
C VAL A 137 -6.12 2.68 -18.97
N THR A 138 -6.91 3.68 -18.58
CA THR A 138 -8.32 3.81 -19.00
C THR A 138 -8.71 5.26 -19.33
N PRO A 139 -8.26 5.79 -20.48
CA PRO A 139 -8.56 7.17 -20.87
C PRO A 139 -10.04 7.53 -20.75
N GLY A 140 -10.34 8.71 -20.21
CA GLY A 140 -11.70 9.20 -19.95
C GLY A 140 -12.44 8.52 -18.79
N SER A 141 -11.78 7.66 -18.01
CA SER A 141 -12.37 6.97 -16.86
C SER A 141 -11.84 7.50 -15.53
N GLU A 142 -12.53 7.16 -14.45
CA GLU A 142 -12.01 7.35 -13.10
C GLU A 142 -11.68 6.00 -12.48
N ILE A 143 -10.48 5.91 -11.89
CA ILE A 143 -10.09 4.79 -11.04
C ILE A 143 -10.70 5.03 -9.67
N ARG A 144 -11.43 4.05 -9.13
CA ARG A 144 -12.15 4.15 -7.85
C ARG A 144 -11.65 3.18 -6.79
N SER A 145 -10.96 2.13 -7.20
CA SER A 145 -10.30 1.18 -6.31
C SER A 145 -8.97 0.74 -6.91
N LEU A 146 -8.03 0.44 -6.03
CA LEU A 146 -6.75 -0.17 -6.35
C LEU A 146 -6.51 -1.35 -5.42
N ALA A 147 -5.97 -2.42 -5.98
CA ALA A 147 -5.35 -3.49 -5.24
C ALA A 147 -4.07 -3.88 -5.97
N VAL A 148 -3.08 -4.33 -5.22
CA VAL A 148 -1.84 -4.86 -5.77
C VAL A 148 -1.66 -6.27 -5.24
N GLY A 149 -1.35 -7.19 -6.13
CA GLY A 149 -1.12 -8.58 -5.78
C GLY A 149 -0.49 -9.34 -6.94
N ASP A 150 0.24 -10.39 -6.58
CA ASP A 150 0.56 -11.46 -7.51
C ASP A 150 -0.72 -12.30 -7.69
N VAL A 151 -1.22 -12.35 -8.93
CA VAL A 151 -2.47 -13.05 -9.28
C VAL A 151 -2.24 -14.29 -10.14
N ASP A 152 -1.05 -14.44 -10.70
CA ASP A 152 -0.72 -15.62 -11.51
C ASP A 152 -0.17 -16.75 -10.63
N GLY A 153 0.27 -16.45 -9.39
CA GLY A 153 0.76 -17.44 -8.45
C GLY A 153 2.04 -18.12 -8.94
N VAL A 154 2.65 -17.59 -10.00
CA VAL A 154 3.90 -18.09 -10.55
C VAL A 154 5.01 -17.44 -9.76
N ARG A 155 5.68 -18.24 -8.92
CA ARG A 155 6.88 -17.81 -8.22
C ARG A 155 8.06 -17.78 -9.21
N ASP A 156 8.06 -16.87 -10.17
CA ASP A 156 9.25 -16.57 -10.95
C ASP A 156 10.04 -15.41 -10.32
N ALA A 157 11.32 -15.33 -10.69
CA ALA A 157 12.24 -14.31 -10.20
C ALA A 157 11.90 -12.91 -10.75
N GLN A 158 10.89 -12.80 -11.62
CA GLN A 158 10.38 -11.59 -12.22
C GLN A 158 8.99 -11.24 -11.68
N ARG A 159 8.72 -11.47 -10.39
CA ARG A 159 7.66 -10.84 -9.57
C ARG A 159 7.03 -9.61 -10.29
N GLN A 160 5.99 -9.78 -11.10
CA GLN A 160 5.27 -8.66 -11.68
C GLN A 160 4.00 -8.48 -10.86
N PRO A 161 4.01 -7.66 -9.80
CA PRO A 161 2.78 -7.39 -9.09
C PRO A 161 1.78 -6.77 -10.07
N VAL A 162 0.63 -7.40 -10.20
CA VAL A 162 -0.44 -6.90 -11.05
C VAL A 162 -1.18 -5.83 -10.26
N VAL A 163 -1.18 -4.62 -10.81
CA VAL A 163 -2.01 -3.52 -10.31
C VAL A 163 -3.42 -3.72 -10.86
N LEU A 164 -4.35 -4.12 -9.99
CA LEU A 164 -5.77 -4.19 -10.32
C LEU A 164 -6.41 -2.84 -10.01
N ALA A 165 -6.87 -2.16 -11.05
CA ALA A 165 -7.55 -0.86 -10.95
C ALA A 165 -9.03 -0.98 -11.33
N GLY A 166 -9.93 -0.85 -10.34
CA GLY A 166 -11.37 -0.81 -10.60
C GLY A 166 -11.77 0.56 -11.16
N CYS A 167 -12.38 0.56 -12.35
CA CYS A 167 -12.75 1.79 -13.07
C CYS A 167 -14.27 1.96 -13.19
N ARG A 168 -14.74 3.21 -13.09
CA ARG A 168 -16.09 3.58 -13.57
C ARG A 168 -15.94 4.27 -14.91
N ARG A 169 -16.53 3.72 -15.98
CA ARG A 169 -16.62 4.45 -17.25
C ARG A 169 -17.53 5.65 -17.07
N GLN A 170 -17.05 6.86 -17.36
CA GLN A 170 -17.90 8.06 -17.34
C GLN A 170 -18.65 8.26 -18.67
N HIS A 171 -18.22 7.65 -19.78
CA HIS A 171 -18.96 7.67 -21.04
C HIS A 171 -18.86 6.34 -21.80
N ALA A 172 -19.94 5.57 -21.82
CA ALA A 172 -20.10 4.47 -22.76
C ALA A 172 -20.35 5.05 -24.17
N ARG A 173 -19.30 5.36 -24.93
CA ARG A 173 -19.45 5.40 -26.39
C ARG A 173 -19.47 3.95 -26.85
N ARG A 174 -20.63 3.51 -27.38
CA ARG A 174 -20.71 2.32 -28.23
C ARG A 174 -19.60 2.47 -29.28
N LEU A 175 -18.60 1.61 -29.24
CA LEU A 175 -17.80 1.36 -30.43
C LEU A 175 -18.78 0.76 -31.43
N ALA A 176 -19.18 1.56 -32.43
CA ALA A 176 -19.87 1.04 -33.58
C ALA A 176 -18.95 -0.02 -34.21
N ALA A 177 -19.49 -1.21 -34.43
CA ALA A 177 -18.84 -2.23 -35.21
C ALA A 177 -18.47 -1.64 -36.58
N ALA A 178 -17.17 -1.57 -36.86
CA ALA A 178 -16.64 -1.38 -38.20
C ALA A 178 -15.77 -2.58 -38.55
N ASP A 179 -16.39 -3.76 -38.51
CA ASP A 179 -16.03 -4.85 -39.40
C ASP A 179 -17.15 -4.96 -40.43
N ARG A 180 -16.91 -4.42 -41.63
CA ARG A 180 -17.50 -4.97 -42.84
C ARG A 180 -16.48 -4.87 -43.95
N LEU A 181 -15.96 -6.06 -44.25
CA LEU A 181 -15.23 -6.52 -45.41
C LEU A 181 -15.58 -5.73 -46.69
N GLU A 182 -14.55 -5.23 -47.37
CA GLU A 182 -14.29 -5.41 -48.81
C GLU A 182 -12.79 -5.64 -49.01
#